data_AF-A0A2M6ZY65-F1
#
_entry.id   AF-A0A2M6ZY65-F1
#
_cell.length_a   1.000
_cell.length_b   1.000
_cell.length_c   1.000
_cell.angle_alpha   90.00
_cell.angle_beta   90.00
_cell.angle_gamma   90.00
#
_symmetry.space_group_name_H-M   'P 1'
#
loop_
_entity.id
_entity.type
_entity.pdbx_description
1 polymer ?
#
loop_
_entity_poly.entity_id
_entity_poly.type
_entity_poly.pdbx_seq_one_letter_code
_entity_poly.pdbx_strand_id
1 'polypeptide(L)'
;MQCPVCGREVNDEAELMACLTNHMREEATRQAKEMQRVYLMMMASQLTMACVTTHSTPQDVVGTFGEVYGLLENLIGKSDVSAEIEEWLKRHRF
;
A
#
# COMPACT_ATOMS: atom_id res chain seq x y z
N MET A 1 -29.76 -21.46 20.65
CA MET A 1 -29.74 -20.84 19.31
C MET A 1 -28.46 -21.24 18.60
N GLN A 2 -28.36 -21.08 17.27
CA GLN A 2 -27.18 -21.52 16.52
C GLN A 2 -26.58 -20.37 15.71
N CYS A 3 -25.26 -20.20 15.78
CA CYS A 3 -24.54 -19.22 14.97
C CYS A 3 -24.56 -19.62 13.48
N PRO A 4 -25.03 -18.76 12.56
CA PRO A 4 -25.13 -19.10 11.15
C PRO A 4 -23.77 -19.14 10.43
N VAL A 5 -22.71 -18.58 11.03
CA VAL A 5 -21.37 -18.51 10.43
C VAL A 5 -20.54 -19.76 10.75
N CYS A 6 -20.53 -20.20 12.00
CA CYS A 6 -19.70 -21.31 12.45
C CYS A 6 -20.48 -22.54 12.94
N GLY A 7 -21.81 -22.47 12.97
CA GLY A 7 -22.67 -23.58 13.42
C GLY A 7 -22.65 -23.84 14.92
N ARG A 8 -21.93 -23.05 15.73
CA ARG A 8 -21.86 -23.21 17.19
C ARG A 8 -23.22 -22.96 17.84
N GLU A 9 -23.64 -23.86 18.73
CA GLU A 9 -24.78 -23.63 19.61
C GLU A 9 -24.42 -22.65 20.73
N VAL A 10 -25.33 -21.71 20.99
CA VAL A 10 -25.21 -20.64 21.99
C VAL A 10 -26.48 -20.56 22.82
N ASN A 11 -26.35 -20.15 24.08
CA ASN A 11 -27.42 -20.23 25.07
C ASN A 11 -28.44 -19.11 24.91
N ASP A 12 -27.97 -17.90 24.60
CA ASP A 12 -28.78 -16.70 24.51
C ASP A 12 -28.35 -15.76 23.36
N GLU A 13 -29.11 -14.68 23.20
CA GLU A 13 -28.94 -13.74 22.09
C GLU A 13 -27.67 -12.91 22.26
N ALA A 14 -27.26 -12.64 23.50
CA ALA A 14 -26.03 -11.91 23.79
C ALA A 14 -24.79 -12.73 23.37
N GLU A 15 -24.78 -14.03 23.67
CA GLU A 15 -23.74 -14.95 23.22
C GLU A 15 -23.73 -15.09 21.69
N LEU A 16 -24.90 -15.12 21.05
CA LEU A 16 -25.01 -15.15 19.59
C LEU A 16 -24.40 -13.89 18.96
N MET A 17 -24.76 -12.71 19.48
CA MET A 17 -24.25 -11.43 19.00
C MET A 17 -22.75 -11.28 19.23
N ALA A 18 -22.23 -11.77 20.36
CA ALA A 18 -20.79 -11.81 20.62
C ALA A 18 -20.05 -12.73 19.62
N CYS A 19 -20.62 -13.90 19.32
CA CYS A 19 -20.07 -14.83 18.34
C CYS A 19 -20.04 -14.22 16.92
N LEU A 20 -21.14 -13.59 16.49
CA LEU A 20 -21.23 -12.90 15.20
C LEU A 20 -20.24 -11.74 15.10
N THR A 21 -20.12 -10.93 16.16
CA THR A 21 -19.17 -9.80 16.20
C THR A 21 -17.73 -10.27 16.08
N ASN A 22 -17.38 -11.39 16.70
CA ASN A 22 -16.04 -11.98 16.57
C ASN A 22 -15.76 -12.43 15.14
N HIS A 23 -16.72 -13.09 14.47
CA HIS A 23 -16.55 -13.46 13.07
C HIS A 23 -16.41 -12.26 12.14
N MET A 24 -17.19 -11.20 12.35
CA MET A 24 -17.03 -9.97 11.58
C MET A 24 -15.64 -9.36 11.75
N ARG A 25 -15.06 -9.40 12.97
CA ARG A 25 -13.70 -8.93 13.22
C ARG A 25 -12.64 -9.81 12.55
N GLU A 26 -12.80 -11.13 12.62
CA GLU A 26 -11.92 -12.09 11.95
C GLU A 26 -11.92 -11.89 10.44
N GLU A 27 -13.12 -11.73 9.86
CA GLU A 27 -13.31 -11.49 8.44
C GLU A 27 -12.69 -10.16 8.00
N ALA A 28 -12.93 -9.07 8.75
CA ALA A 28 -12.29 -7.78 8.47
C ALA A 28 -10.76 -7.88 8.52
N THR A 29 -10.22 -8.63 9.49
CA THR A 29 -8.77 -8.87 9.60
C THR A 29 -8.24 -9.66 8.41
N ARG A 30 -8.98 -10.67 7.95
CA ARG A 30 -8.63 -11.47 6.76
C ARG A 30 -8.61 -10.60 5.51
N GLN A 31 -9.67 -9.82 5.30
CA GLN A 31 -9.78 -8.90 4.16
C GLN A 31 -8.67 -7.85 4.16
N ALA A 32 -8.31 -7.30 5.32
CA ALA A 32 -7.19 -6.36 5.43
C ALA A 32 -5.85 -7.00 4.99
N LYS A 33 -5.59 -8.26 5.39
CA LYS A 33 -4.40 -9.01 4.97
C LYS A 33 -4.40 -9.33 3.47
N GLU A 34 -5.55 -9.72 2.92
CA GLU A 34 -5.67 -9.99 1.49
C GLU A 34 -5.45 -8.72 0.67
N MET A 35 -6.04 -7.60 1.10
CA MET A 35 -5.82 -6.30 0.47
C MET A 35 -4.35 -5.88 0.54
N GLN A 36 -3.68 -6.08 1.67
CA GLN A 36 -2.24 -5.83 1.80
C GLN A 36 -1.42 -6.67 0.78
N ARG A 37 -1.77 -7.94 0.59
CA ARG A 37 -1.11 -8.80 -0.41
C ARG A 37 -1.32 -8.28 -1.83
N VAL A 38 -2.53 -7.86 -2.18
CA VAL A 38 -2.83 -7.27 -3.49
C VAL A 38 -1.99 -6.01 -3.73
N TYR A 39 -1.89 -5.11 -2.73
CA TYR A 39 -1.03 -3.93 -2.82
C TYR A 39 0.44 -4.29 -3.04
N LEU A 40 0.98 -5.26 -2.29
CA LEU A 40 2.36 -5.72 -2.48
C LEU A 40 2.59 -6.30 -3.88
N MET A 41 1.65 -7.10 -4.40
CA MET A 41 1.74 -7.64 -5.76
C MET A 41 1.71 -6.55 -6.82
N MET A 42 0.86 -5.52 -6.63
CA MET A 42 0.80 -4.38 -7.54
C MET A 42 2.11 -3.59 -7.55
N MET A 43 2.69 -3.29 -6.38
CA MET A 43 3.99 -2.61 -6.29
C MET A 43 5.10 -3.46 -6.92
N ALA A 44 5.12 -4.77 -6.67
CA ALA A 44 6.09 -5.67 -7.28
C ALA A 44 5.98 -5.68 -8.81
N SER A 45 4.76 -5.67 -9.35
CA SER A 45 4.52 -5.55 -10.80
C SER A 45 5.03 -4.23 -11.37
N GLN A 46 4.72 -3.10 -10.70
CA GLN A 46 5.20 -1.77 -11.12
C GLN A 46 6.72 -1.68 -11.09
N LEU A 47 7.37 -2.17 -10.03
CA LEU A 47 8.82 -2.23 -9.93
C LEU A 47 9.41 -3.12 -11.03
N THR A 48 8.83 -4.29 -11.28
CA THR A 48 9.27 -5.19 -12.35
C THR A 48 9.17 -4.51 -13.71
N MET A 49 8.04 -3.86 -14.02
CA MET A 49 7.88 -3.13 -15.27
C MET A 49 8.90 -2.01 -15.41
N ALA A 50 9.11 -1.20 -14.37
CA ALA A 50 10.11 -0.13 -14.39
C ALA A 50 11.52 -0.68 -14.67
N CYS A 51 11.93 -1.75 -13.98
CA CYS A 51 13.22 -2.40 -14.23
C CYS A 51 13.35 -2.89 -15.69
N VAL A 52 12.29 -3.51 -16.23
CA VAL A 52 12.29 -4.03 -17.60
C VAL A 52 12.34 -2.91 -18.63
N THR A 53 11.58 -1.83 -18.44
CA THR A 53 11.50 -0.72 -19.41
C THR A 53 12.75 0.14 -19.42
N THR A 54 13.41 0.31 -18.27
CA THR A 54 14.63 1.12 -18.15
C THR A 54 15.91 0.30 -18.20
N HIS A 55 15.81 -1.03 -18.33
CA HIS A 55 16.94 -1.96 -18.22
C HIS A 55 17.77 -1.74 -16.94
N SER A 56 17.13 -1.36 -15.84
CA SER A 56 17.78 -1.03 -14.57
C SER A 56 17.56 -2.12 -13.52
N THR A 57 18.39 -2.14 -12.48
CA THR A 57 18.16 -3.04 -11.35
C THR A 57 17.03 -2.52 -10.46
N PRO A 58 16.37 -3.40 -9.67
CA PRO A 58 15.40 -2.95 -8.67
C PRO A 58 15.96 -1.90 -7.71
N GLN A 59 17.24 -2.02 -7.34
CA GLN A 59 17.92 -1.06 -6.48
C GLN A 59 18.00 0.32 -7.14
N ASP A 60 18.35 0.40 -8.42
CA ASP A 60 18.43 1.66 -9.16
C ASP A 60 17.06 2.33 -9.28
N VAL A 61 16.02 1.55 -9.59
CA VAL A 61 14.64 2.05 -9.70
C VAL A 61 14.14 2.58 -8.35
N VAL A 62 14.35 1.84 -7.26
CA VAL A 62 13.96 2.29 -5.92
C VAL A 62 14.76 3.52 -5.49
N GLY A 63 16.06 3.58 -5.80
CA GLY A 63 16.89 4.75 -5.54
C GLY A 63 16.36 5.98 -6.27
N THR A 64 16.13 5.86 -7.58
CA THR A 64 15.55 6.92 -8.41
C THR A 64 14.18 7.36 -7.89
N PHE A 65 13.32 6.41 -7.52
CA PHE A 65 12.02 6.72 -6.92
C PHE A 65 12.17 7.52 -5.63
N GLY A 66 13.11 7.15 -4.75
CA GLY A 66 13.39 7.86 -3.51
C GLY A 66 13.88 9.30 -3.75
N GLU A 67 14.76 9.51 -4.72
CA GLU A 67 15.25 10.84 -5.09
C GLU A 67 14.12 11.73 -5.64
N VAL A 68 13.29 11.19 -6.53
CA VAL A 68 12.12 11.90 -7.08
C VAL A 68 11.09 12.19 -5.98
N TYR A 69 10.84 11.24 -5.08
CA TYR A 69 9.95 11.46 -3.95
C TYR A 69 10.46 12.59 -3.04
N GLY A 70 11.74 12.58 -2.69
CA GLY A 70 12.36 13.65 -1.91
C GLY A 70 12.31 15.02 -2.62
N LEU A 71 12.44 15.06 -3.95
CA LEU A 71 12.19 16.28 -4.71
C LEU A 71 10.74 16.75 -4.52
N LEU A 72 9.76 15.87 -4.72
CA LEU A 72 8.34 16.22 -4.57
C LEU A 72 8.00 16.75 -3.18
N GLU A 73 8.56 16.16 -2.12
CA GLU A 73 8.41 16.66 -0.76
C GLU A 73 8.99 18.08 -0.59
N ASN A 74 10.16 18.36 -1.17
CA ASN A 74 10.80 19.67 -1.11
C ASN A 74 10.06 20.76 -1.90
N LEU A 75 9.24 20.37 -2.89
CA LEU A 75 8.44 21.30 -3.68
C LEU A 75 7.16 21.76 -2.95
N ILE A 76 6.77 21.08 -1.87
CA ILE A 76 5.59 21.45 -1.09
C ILE A 76 5.77 22.87 -0.52
N GLY A 77 4.85 23.77 -0.87
CA GLY A 77 4.86 25.15 -0.39
C GLY A 77 5.84 26.09 -1.12
N LYS A 78 6.54 25.62 -2.16
CA LYS A 78 7.35 26.47 -3.02
C LYS A 78 6.48 27.21 -4.03
N SER A 79 6.77 28.50 -4.22
CA SER A 79 6.03 29.35 -5.16
C SER A 79 6.47 29.15 -6.62
N ASP A 80 7.75 28.83 -6.85
CA ASP A 80 8.31 28.58 -8.18
C ASP A 80 8.81 27.15 -8.30
N VAL A 81 7.87 26.24 -8.50
CA VAL A 81 8.11 24.80 -8.62
C VAL A 81 8.97 24.48 -9.84
N SER A 82 8.80 25.23 -10.94
CA SER A 82 9.53 24.99 -12.19
C SER A 82 11.02 25.25 -12.04
N ALA A 83 11.40 26.37 -11.42
CA ALA A 83 12.80 26.69 -11.17
C ALA A 83 13.51 25.63 -10.29
N GLU A 84 12.83 25.15 -9.24
CA GLU A 84 13.34 24.13 -8.32
C GLU A 84 13.58 22.78 -9.03
N ILE A 85 12.64 22.36 -9.91
CA ILE A 85 12.80 21.16 -10.73
C ILE A 85 13.97 21.31 -11.70
N GLU A 86 14.09 22.45 -12.39
CA GLU A 86 15.21 22.68 -13.31
C GLU A 86 16.57 22.64 -12.60
N GLU A 87 16.65 23.24 -11.42
CA GLU A 87 17.88 23.21 -10.62
C GLU A 87 18.23 21.78 -10.19
N TRP A 88 17.22 21.00 -9.78
CA TRP A 88 17.41 19.60 -9.42
C TRP A 88 17.89 18.75 -10.61
N LEU A 89 17.29 18.93 -11.79
CA LEU A 89 17.71 18.26 -13.05
C LEU A 89 19.13 18.66 -13.47
N LYS A 90 19.55 19.90 -13.24
CA LYS A 90 20.94 20.33 -13.53
C LYS A 90 21.97 19.63 -12.64
N ARG A 91 21.58 19.30 -11.39
CA ARG A 91 22.44 18.61 -10.42
C ARG A 91 22.50 17.10 -10.67
N HIS A 92 21.39 16.50 -11.08
CA HIS A 92 21.28 15.09 -11.41
C HIS A 92 21.35 14.94 -12.92
N ARG A 93 22.57 14.78 -13.46
CA ARG A 93 22.78 14.53 -14.89
C ARG A 93 22.11 13.20 -15.28
N PHE A 94 20.86 13.26 -15.71
CA PHE A 94 20.22 12.22 -16.50
C PHE A 94 20.81 12.18 -17.92
#